data_AF-A0A534DMA7-F1
#
_entry.id   AF-A0A534DMA7-F1
#
_cell.length_a   1.000
_cell.length_b   1.000
_cell.length_c   1.000
_cell.angle_alpha   90.00
_cell.angle_beta   90.00
_cell.angle_gamma   90.00
#
_symmetry.space_group_name_H-M   'P 1'
#
loop_
_entity.id
_entity.type
_entity.pdbx_description
1 polymer ?
#
loop_
_entity_poly.entity_id
_entity_poly.type
_entity_poly.pdbx_seq_one_letter_code
_entity_poly.pdbx_strand_id
1 'polypeptide(L)'
;MVSAGAVSISLHALLLLTVGLLSFESRTPGSAPELRLYIESIDSGDADRERAGAVERPAPPVAIPREEVLASRAGTRSPVIESPSGAVTPAVPPKPDETRDVSIPSAGDSAPDPGPSSGSDQSDSPAVEAAVVTTVGPSEREEPVPAETAKPPQPVVPIGEAQESVLAHWILKAAQSLQEANQTHARLSLEHKGRRYSAFLERRPAADEMGIDRLRVEISTEQNGKRLLTWLELKRLAFSHFTQLVDDWDQEDLLHGDVIVGRFHSNSVVRLRLDRIAPQVLGKLTTAASQVDLENGGPRALRRIFRGGIETNTPRISLPADFRSFVEDHADRSKMRTFERSARVTFYTDGSYGSRELGSTTAEERQTMSAPHYIVAGRGATLAVHGTVRGAVVVYSPERIVIEGNLVYAHDPRSDAGAEDYLGLISSKDVEIAPPEVTGPGDLEIQAAIYAKRRFIVSDDSVPGGPTTCPCGGTLSIHGSLTAGSLSPTEPRYATRYEFDERFERVRPPGFPVTNRYEVDTWDPEWREVEDDRPAEAAEGVRLSSK
;
A
#
# COMPACT_ATOMS: atom_id res chain seq x y z
N MET A 1 -4.29 26.34 59.57
CA MET A 1 -3.83 24.98 59.23
C MET A 1 -3.38 24.93 57.78
N VAL A 2 -2.31 25.67 57.47
CA VAL A 2 -1.65 25.70 56.15
C VAL A 2 -0.15 25.79 56.45
N SER A 3 0.48 24.65 56.75
CA SER A 3 1.96 24.58 56.82
C SER A 3 2.53 23.15 56.84
N ALA A 4 1.72 22.10 56.65
CA ALA A 4 2.23 20.72 56.57
C ALA A 4 2.42 20.21 55.12
N GLY A 5 1.68 20.76 54.14
CA GLY A 5 1.76 20.32 52.74
C GLY A 5 2.99 20.84 51.98
N ALA A 6 3.47 22.03 52.30
CA ALA A 6 4.60 22.66 51.58
C ALA A 6 5.94 21.96 51.88
N VAL A 7 6.14 21.44 53.08
CA VAL A 7 7.39 20.76 53.47
C VAL A 7 7.51 19.38 52.80
N SER A 8 6.39 18.69 52.55
CA SER A 8 6.39 17.37 51.90
C SER A 8 6.73 17.44 50.41
N ILE A 9 6.31 18.50 49.72
CA ILE A 9 6.61 18.70 48.30
C ILE A 9 8.08 19.07 48.10
N SER A 10 8.64 19.92 48.98
CA SER A 10 10.06 20.26 48.92
C SER A 10 10.96 19.07 49.23
N LEU A 11 10.56 18.17 50.14
CA LEU A 11 11.32 16.95 50.45
C LEU A 11 11.28 15.95 49.29
N HIS A 12 10.14 15.78 48.60
CA HIS A 12 10.04 14.92 47.41
C HIS A 12 10.79 15.50 46.20
N ALA A 13 10.75 16.83 46.02
CA ALA A 13 11.51 17.49 44.97
C ALA A 13 13.02 17.35 45.19
N LEU A 14 13.50 17.45 46.43
CA LEU A 14 14.91 17.26 46.78
C LEU A 14 15.35 15.79 46.65
N LEU A 15 14.47 14.83 46.96
CA LEU A 15 14.73 13.40 46.76
C LEU A 15 14.77 13.03 45.27
N LEU A 16 13.89 13.61 44.45
CA LEU A 16 13.91 13.42 42.99
C LEU A 16 15.11 14.11 42.33
N LEU A 17 15.56 15.26 42.84
CA LEU A 17 16.78 15.90 42.34
C LEU A 17 18.03 15.10 42.70
N THR A 18 18.09 14.52 43.91
CA THR A 18 19.26 13.72 44.34
C THR A 18 19.31 12.33 43.70
N VAL A 19 18.17 11.68 43.47
CA VAL A 19 18.10 10.45 42.65
C VAL A 19 18.36 10.76 41.17
N GLY A 20 17.93 11.92 40.69
CA GLY A 20 18.22 12.41 39.34
C GLY A 20 19.71 12.74 39.11
N LEU A 21 20.39 13.32 40.09
CA LEU A 21 21.82 13.66 40.02
C LEU A 21 22.73 12.44 40.25
N LEU A 22 22.32 11.46 41.06
CA LEU A 22 23.05 10.19 41.21
C LEU A 22 22.80 9.20 40.06
N SER A 23 21.82 9.46 39.18
CA SER A 23 21.58 8.67 37.95
C SER A 23 22.26 9.25 36.71
N PHE A 24 22.94 10.40 36.82
CA PHE A 24 23.60 11.09 35.70
C PHE A 24 25.12 10.92 35.67
N GLU A 25 25.68 10.10 36.56
CA GLU A 25 27.12 9.85 36.66
C GLU A 25 27.48 8.39 36.40
N SER A 26 26.90 7.79 35.34
CA SER A 26 27.43 6.57 34.73
C SER A 26 26.88 6.32 33.32
N ARG A 27 27.00 7.30 32.42
CA ARG A 27 26.97 7.04 30.97
C ARG A 27 28.05 7.88 30.31
N THR A 28 29.27 7.37 30.35
CA THR A 28 30.20 7.61 29.26
C THR A 28 29.47 7.33 27.94
N PRO A 29 29.58 8.19 26.92
CA PRO A 29 29.02 7.92 25.60
C PRO A 29 29.81 6.75 25.01
N GLY A 30 29.35 5.53 25.26
CA GLY A 30 29.77 4.35 24.52
C GLY A 30 29.37 4.60 23.08
N SER A 31 30.37 4.80 22.23
CA SER A 31 30.27 5.13 20.80
C SER A 31 29.01 4.57 20.15
N ALA A 32 28.19 5.46 19.59
CA ALA A 32 27.37 5.06 18.46
C ALA A 32 28.30 4.36 17.45
N PRO A 33 27.95 3.15 16.95
CA PRO A 33 28.83 2.46 16.02
C PRO A 33 29.06 3.36 14.81
N GLU A 34 30.33 3.55 14.46
CA GLU A 34 30.72 4.29 13.26
C GLU A 34 30.28 3.48 12.04
N LEU A 35 29.11 3.82 11.50
CA LEU A 35 28.59 3.25 10.26
C LEU A 35 29.47 3.74 9.11
N ARG A 36 30.43 2.91 8.68
CA ARG A 36 31.18 3.13 7.43
C ARG A 36 30.53 2.32 6.31
N LEU A 37 29.67 2.98 5.54
CA LEU A 37 29.07 2.43 4.34
C LEU A 37 30.08 2.57 3.20
N TYR A 38 30.64 1.46 2.72
CA TYR A 38 31.44 1.42 1.49
C TYR A 38 30.57 0.79 0.41
N ILE A 39 30.04 1.61 -0.51
CA ILE A 39 29.39 1.12 -1.73
C ILE A 39 30.49 1.01 -2.78
N GLU A 40 30.93 -0.21 -3.04
CA GLU A 40 31.86 -0.48 -4.13
C GLU A 40 31.04 -0.88 -5.36
N SER A 41 30.90 0.05 -6.32
CA SER A 41 30.26 -0.21 -7.61
C SER A 41 31.19 -1.06 -8.46
N ILE A 42 30.81 -2.30 -8.75
CA ILE A 42 31.42 -3.04 -9.84
C ILE A 42 30.66 -2.64 -11.10
N ASP A 43 31.24 -1.69 -11.84
CA ASP A 43 30.84 -1.43 -13.21
C ASP A 43 31.36 -2.61 -14.03
N SER A 44 30.48 -3.58 -14.30
CA SER A 44 30.77 -4.64 -15.26
C SER A 44 30.73 -4.02 -16.65
N GLY A 45 31.86 -3.44 -17.05
CA GLY A 45 32.05 -2.77 -18.32
C GLY A 45 31.96 -3.68 -19.53
N ASP A 46 31.52 -3.06 -20.62
CA ASP A 46 32.13 -3.15 -21.96
C ASP A 46 32.75 -4.51 -22.33
N ALA A 47 31.90 -5.44 -22.78
CA ALA A 47 32.36 -6.60 -23.56
C ALA A 47 31.41 -7.04 -24.68
N ASP A 48 30.38 -6.25 -25.05
CA ASP A 48 29.41 -6.65 -26.09
C ASP A 48 29.03 -5.54 -27.11
N ARG A 49 29.88 -4.52 -27.29
CA ARG A 49 29.63 -3.45 -28.29
C ARG A 49 30.54 -3.43 -29.53
N GLU A 50 31.28 -4.52 -29.78
CA GLU A 50 31.94 -4.75 -31.07
C GLU A 50 31.23 -5.85 -31.89
N ARG A 51 29.96 -5.64 -32.25
CA ARG A 51 29.33 -6.30 -33.42
C ARG A 51 27.98 -5.69 -33.80
N ALA A 52 27.99 -4.46 -34.29
CA ALA A 52 26.95 -3.96 -35.18
C ALA A 52 27.52 -2.80 -36.02
N GLY A 53 27.33 -2.87 -37.33
CA GLY A 53 27.94 -1.97 -38.31
C GLY A 53 27.43 -0.53 -38.29
N ALA A 54 28.09 0.29 -39.11
CA ALA A 54 27.95 1.75 -39.21
C ALA A 54 26.50 2.23 -39.36
N VAL A 55 26.11 3.19 -38.51
CA VAL A 55 24.93 4.04 -38.70
C VAL A 55 25.36 5.51 -38.63
N GLU A 56 24.79 6.28 -39.54
CA GLU A 56 25.03 7.67 -39.92
C GLU A 56 25.08 8.69 -38.76
N ARG A 57 25.96 9.70 -38.90
CA ARG A 57 26.06 10.85 -37.98
C ARG A 57 24.88 11.82 -38.16
N PRO A 58 24.17 12.24 -37.08
CA PRO A 58 23.32 13.43 -37.12
C PRO A 58 24.15 14.71 -37.04
N ALA A 59 23.67 15.76 -37.71
CA ALA A 59 24.28 17.09 -37.80
C ALA A 59 24.34 17.84 -36.44
N PRO A 60 25.29 18.78 -36.25
CA PRO A 60 25.43 19.53 -35.01
C PRO A 60 24.31 20.58 -34.83
N PRO A 61 23.91 20.89 -33.57
CA PRO A 61 22.86 21.86 -33.31
C PRO A 61 23.31 23.30 -33.57
N VAL A 62 22.42 24.06 -34.21
CA VAL A 62 22.53 25.50 -34.47
C VAL A 62 22.37 26.28 -33.16
N ALA A 63 23.31 27.19 -32.89
CA ALA A 63 23.27 28.11 -31.77
C ALA A 63 22.34 29.30 -32.05
N ILE A 64 21.50 29.67 -31.07
CA ILE A 64 20.81 30.97 -30.99
C ILE A 64 21.10 31.59 -29.60
N PRO A 65 21.31 32.92 -29.51
CA PRO A 65 22.16 33.51 -28.48
C PRO A 65 21.52 33.72 -27.11
N ARG A 66 22.41 33.71 -26.10
CA ARG A 66 22.19 34.23 -24.75
C ARG A 66 22.23 35.76 -24.75
N GLU A 67 21.11 36.40 -24.44
CA GLU A 67 21.08 37.70 -23.75
C GLU A 67 19.72 37.89 -23.06
N GLU A 68 19.71 37.63 -21.75
CA GLU A 68 18.98 38.36 -20.68
C GLU A 68 18.92 37.46 -19.44
N VAL A 69 20.08 37.30 -18.79
CA VAL A 69 20.15 36.98 -17.36
C VAL A 69 20.58 38.27 -16.69
N LEU A 70 19.66 38.91 -15.98
CA LEU A 70 19.83 39.70 -14.75
C LEU A 70 18.77 40.81 -14.66
N ALA A 71 17.58 40.46 -14.17
CA ALA A 71 16.82 41.37 -13.32
C ALA A 71 15.82 40.58 -12.46
N SER A 72 15.76 40.96 -11.19
CA SER A 72 14.58 40.82 -10.33
C SER A 72 14.40 39.50 -9.55
N ARG A 73 15.34 39.29 -8.63
CA ARG A 73 14.98 39.02 -7.23
C ARG A 73 14.13 40.21 -6.73
N ALA A 74 12.82 40.04 -6.60
CA ALA A 74 11.97 40.84 -5.73
C ALA A 74 10.66 40.10 -5.53
N GLY A 75 10.23 39.91 -4.28
CA GLY A 75 8.89 39.44 -3.99
C GLY A 75 7.84 40.45 -4.46
N THR A 76 6.56 40.07 -4.45
CA THR A 76 5.47 40.67 -3.64
C THR A 76 4.12 40.10 -4.12
N ARG A 77 3.26 39.75 -3.15
CA ARG A 77 1.77 39.89 -3.08
C ARG A 77 0.84 39.44 -4.21
N SER A 78 -0.25 38.83 -3.73
CA SER A 78 -1.54 38.57 -4.36
C SER A 78 -2.09 39.71 -5.21
N PRO A 79 -2.82 39.42 -6.29
CA PRO A 79 -3.75 40.37 -6.87
C PRO A 79 -5.12 40.25 -6.18
N VAL A 80 -5.51 41.34 -5.53
CA VAL A 80 -6.89 41.74 -5.30
C VAL A 80 -7.53 41.98 -6.67
N ILE A 81 -8.68 41.34 -6.92
CA ILE A 81 -9.51 41.64 -8.09
C ILE A 81 -10.61 42.61 -7.62
N GLU A 82 -10.53 43.84 -8.09
CA GLU A 82 -11.58 44.85 -7.96
C GLU A 82 -12.80 44.46 -8.82
N SER A 83 -13.98 44.52 -8.21
CA SER A 83 -15.27 44.36 -8.88
C SER A 83 -15.75 45.71 -9.45
N PRO A 84 -16.27 45.76 -10.69
CA PRO A 84 -16.96 46.94 -11.17
C PRO A 84 -18.36 47.04 -10.55
N SER A 85 -18.64 48.22 -9.99
CA SER A 85 -19.94 48.65 -9.49
C SER A 85 -20.92 48.82 -10.66
N GLY A 86 -22.05 48.11 -10.61
CA GLY A 86 -23.19 48.25 -11.50
C GLY A 86 -24.47 47.96 -10.75
N ALA A 87 -25.14 49.01 -10.28
CA ALA A 87 -26.40 48.95 -9.55
C ALA A 87 -27.54 48.49 -10.47
N VAL A 88 -28.20 47.39 -10.13
CA VAL A 88 -29.58 47.09 -10.55
C VAL A 88 -30.36 46.52 -9.36
N THR A 89 -31.49 47.15 -9.10
CA THR A 89 -32.46 47.01 -8.00
C THR A 89 -33.09 45.62 -7.92
N PRO A 90 -33.42 45.10 -6.72
CA PRO A 90 -34.03 43.78 -6.57
C PRO A 90 -35.53 43.81 -6.89
N ALA A 91 -35.96 42.94 -7.81
CA ALA A 91 -37.37 42.68 -8.07
C ALA A 91 -37.86 41.52 -7.17
N VAL A 92 -38.92 41.84 -6.44
CA VAL A 92 -39.70 41.01 -5.53
C VAL A 92 -40.32 39.80 -6.25
N PRO A 93 -40.23 38.56 -5.70
CA PRO A 93 -41.05 37.46 -6.17
C PRO A 93 -42.45 37.50 -5.51
N PRO A 94 -43.55 37.37 -6.26
CA PRO A 94 -44.88 37.31 -5.68
C PRO A 94 -45.16 35.94 -5.05
N LYS A 95 -45.95 35.96 -3.98
CA LYS A 95 -46.55 34.82 -3.28
C LYS A 95 -48.08 34.95 -3.42
N PRO A 96 -48.83 33.89 -3.07
CA PRO A 96 -49.43 32.87 -3.93
C PRO A 96 -50.88 33.21 -4.32
N ASP A 97 -51.46 32.45 -5.26
CA ASP A 97 -52.92 32.41 -5.42
C ASP A 97 -53.43 30.97 -5.31
N GLU A 98 -54.58 30.87 -4.66
CA GLU A 98 -55.22 29.68 -4.12
C GLU A 98 -55.99 28.88 -5.18
N THR A 99 -56.41 27.69 -4.73
CA THR A 99 -57.54 26.87 -5.22
C THR A 99 -57.31 25.95 -6.43
N ARG A 100 -57.18 24.65 -6.13
CA ARG A 100 -58.24 23.67 -6.45
C ARG A 100 -58.05 22.38 -5.67
N ASP A 101 -59.02 22.13 -4.79
CA ASP A 101 -59.47 20.81 -4.35
C ASP A 101 -59.66 19.86 -5.55
N VAL A 102 -59.33 18.57 -5.38
CA VAL A 102 -60.24 17.41 -5.54
C VAL A 102 -59.55 16.14 -5.02
N SER A 103 -60.01 15.69 -3.85
CA SER A 103 -60.42 14.33 -3.46
C SER A 103 -59.51 13.10 -3.69
N ILE A 104 -59.11 12.52 -2.57
CA ILE A 104 -58.78 11.10 -2.34
C ILE A 104 -60.05 10.23 -2.48
N PRO A 105 -59.93 8.95 -2.88
CA PRO A 105 -60.53 7.93 -2.03
C PRO A 105 -59.56 6.77 -1.70
N SER A 106 -59.61 6.36 -0.43
CA SER A 106 -59.08 5.10 0.09
C SER A 106 -60.09 3.97 -0.12
N ALA A 107 -59.58 2.80 -0.50
CA ALA A 107 -60.03 1.44 -0.14
C ALA A 107 -58.90 0.52 -0.66
N GLY A 108 -58.23 -0.35 0.11
CA GLY A 108 -58.75 -1.28 1.11
C GLY A 108 -59.11 -2.58 0.40
N ASP A 109 -58.20 -3.57 0.38
CA ASP A 109 -58.55 -4.97 0.73
C ASP A 109 -57.36 -5.96 0.62
N SER A 110 -57.15 -6.65 1.73
CA SER A 110 -57.06 -8.12 1.89
C SER A 110 -55.97 -8.95 1.18
N ALA A 111 -55.16 -9.61 2.02
CA ALA A 111 -54.34 -10.80 1.75
C ALA A 111 -55.22 -12.04 1.40
N PRO A 112 -54.68 -13.19 0.93
CA PRO A 112 -53.90 -14.06 1.81
C PRO A 112 -52.72 -14.84 1.17
N ASP A 113 -51.85 -15.24 2.10
CA ASP A 113 -50.93 -16.38 2.13
C ASP A 113 -51.50 -17.69 1.54
N PRO A 114 -50.64 -18.63 1.12
CA PRO A 114 -50.81 -19.99 1.63
C PRO A 114 -49.51 -20.55 2.21
N GLY A 115 -49.65 -21.02 3.45
CA GLY A 115 -48.65 -21.74 4.21
C GLY A 115 -48.38 -23.20 3.74
N PRO A 116 -47.74 -23.99 4.61
CA PRO A 116 -46.73 -24.98 4.22
C PRO A 116 -47.28 -26.41 4.14
N SER A 117 -46.66 -27.25 3.31
CA SER A 117 -46.84 -28.71 3.36
C SER A 117 -45.66 -29.40 4.03
N SER A 118 -45.93 -29.96 5.19
CA SER A 118 -45.16 -31.04 5.82
C SER A 118 -45.21 -32.32 4.99
N GLY A 119 -44.15 -33.12 5.08
CA GLY A 119 -44.09 -34.49 4.56
C GLY A 119 -42.77 -35.14 4.92
N SER A 120 -42.70 -35.63 6.16
CA SER A 120 -41.71 -36.61 6.64
C SER A 120 -41.80 -37.91 5.84
N ASP A 121 -40.68 -38.59 5.58
CA ASP A 121 -40.45 -39.94 6.09
C ASP A 121 -39.05 -40.51 5.79
N GLN A 122 -38.47 -41.04 6.87
CA GLN A 122 -37.68 -42.27 7.02
C GLN A 122 -36.26 -42.41 6.45
N SER A 123 -35.34 -42.51 7.43
CA SER A 123 -34.22 -43.44 7.53
C SER A 123 -34.20 -44.62 6.54
N ASP A 124 -33.05 -44.83 5.89
CA ASP A 124 -32.29 -46.07 6.09
C ASP A 124 -30.87 -45.94 5.50
N SER A 125 -29.90 -46.41 6.28
CA SER A 125 -28.54 -46.78 5.88
C SER A 125 -28.24 -48.08 6.65
N PRO A 126 -27.26 -48.93 6.29
CA PRO A 126 -26.49 -49.09 5.04
C PRO A 126 -26.34 -50.59 4.61
N ALA A 127 -25.75 -50.90 3.45
CA ALA A 127 -24.85 -52.06 3.21
C ALA A 127 -24.29 -52.07 1.77
N VAL A 128 -22.98 -51.88 1.53
CA VAL A 128 -21.83 -52.83 1.40
C VAL A 128 -21.70 -53.56 0.04
N GLU A 129 -20.44 -53.57 -0.44
CA GLU A 129 -19.79 -54.32 -1.55
C GLU A 129 -19.75 -53.60 -2.91
N ALA A 130 -18.59 -53.32 -3.51
CA ALA A 130 -17.50 -54.26 -3.72
C ALA A 130 -16.09 -53.67 -3.51
N ALA A 131 -15.25 -54.51 -2.89
CA ALA A 131 -13.81 -54.39 -2.83
C ALA A 131 -13.15 -54.73 -4.17
N VAL A 132 -12.07 -54.03 -4.50
CA VAL A 132 -11.03 -54.56 -5.40
C VAL A 132 -9.71 -54.51 -4.65
N VAL A 133 -9.30 -55.69 -4.20
CA VAL A 133 -7.96 -56.04 -3.73
C VAL A 133 -7.22 -56.60 -4.94
N THR A 134 -6.04 -56.06 -5.26
CA THR A 134 -5.03 -56.77 -6.07
C THR A 134 -3.66 -56.62 -5.42
N THR A 135 -3.37 -57.62 -4.60
CA THR A 135 -2.11 -58.37 -4.42
C THR A 135 -0.80 -57.78 -4.94
N VAL A 136 0.13 -57.69 -3.98
CA VAL A 136 1.59 -57.60 -4.12
C VAL A 136 2.18 -58.95 -4.57
N GLY A 137 3.16 -58.91 -5.46
CA GLY A 137 4.02 -60.03 -5.87
C GLY A 137 5.28 -59.53 -6.60
N PRO A 138 6.43 -60.24 -6.57
CA PRO A 138 7.71 -59.66 -6.14
C PRO A 138 8.76 -59.43 -7.24
N SER A 139 9.75 -58.61 -6.86
CA SER A 139 11.16 -58.63 -7.30
C SER A 139 11.49 -58.45 -8.78
N GLU A 140 11.91 -57.23 -9.12
CA GLU A 140 13.10 -57.03 -9.95
C GLU A 140 14.12 -56.18 -9.20
N ARG A 141 15.37 -56.51 -9.49
CA ARG A 141 16.59 -56.27 -8.73
C ARG A 141 17.08 -54.85 -9.00
N GLU A 142 16.93 -53.96 -8.02
CA GLU A 142 17.52 -52.62 -8.05
C GLU A 142 19.03 -52.76 -7.78
N GLU A 143 19.84 -52.41 -8.78
CA GLU A 143 21.28 -52.22 -8.60
C GLU A 143 21.50 -51.11 -7.56
N PRO A 144 22.40 -51.28 -6.58
CA PRO A 144 22.65 -50.25 -5.60
C PRO A 144 23.32 -49.06 -6.28
N VAL A 145 22.56 -47.97 -6.45
CA VAL A 145 23.10 -46.63 -6.68
C VAL A 145 24.11 -46.38 -5.55
N PRO A 146 25.36 -45.97 -5.84
CA PRO A 146 26.32 -45.63 -4.81
C PRO A 146 25.70 -44.59 -3.89
N ALA A 147 25.64 -44.91 -2.59
CA ALA A 147 25.20 -43.97 -1.57
C ALA A 147 26.01 -42.67 -1.75
N GLU A 148 25.35 -41.63 -2.24
CA GLU A 148 25.84 -40.28 -2.16
C GLU A 148 26.09 -40.03 -0.67
N THR A 149 27.37 -39.98 -0.30
CA THR A 149 27.83 -39.72 1.05
C THR A 149 27.07 -38.52 1.59
N ALA A 150 26.07 -38.78 2.44
CA ALA A 150 25.36 -37.73 3.15
C ALA A 150 26.41 -36.94 3.93
N LYS A 151 26.67 -35.72 3.47
CA LYS A 151 27.57 -34.78 4.13
C LYS A 151 27.15 -34.71 5.60
N PRO A 152 28.07 -34.88 6.57
CA PRO A 152 27.71 -34.85 7.99
C PRO A 152 26.96 -33.55 8.30
N PRO A 153 25.95 -33.57 9.18
CA PRO A 153 25.19 -32.37 9.52
C PRO A 153 26.16 -31.28 9.97
N GLN A 154 26.23 -30.21 9.19
CA GLN A 154 27.09 -29.08 9.49
C GLN A 154 26.69 -28.52 10.86
N PRO A 155 27.63 -28.15 11.74
CA PRO A 155 27.30 -27.57 13.02
C PRO A 155 26.53 -26.26 12.81
N VAL A 156 25.33 -26.22 13.37
CA VAL A 156 24.37 -25.13 13.20
C VAL A 156 24.39 -24.27 14.47
N VAL A 157 24.62 -22.97 14.32
CA VAL A 157 24.67 -22.03 15.47
C VAL A 157 23.49 -21.06 15.39
N PRO A 158 22.57 -21.02 16.36
CA PRO A 158 21.41 -20.13 16.29
C PRO A 158 21.84 -18.65 16.35
N ILE A 159 21.14 -17.80 15.60
CA ILE A 159 21.26 -16.35 15.69
C ILE A 159 20.46 -15.88 16.90
N GLY A 160 21.08 -15.13 17.82
CA GLY A 160 20.35 -14.58 18.97
C GLY A 160 19.44 -13.40 18.58
N GLU A 161 18.27 -13.26 19.18
CA GLU A 161 17.27 -12.22 18.82
C GLU A 161 17.83 -10.79 18.74
N ALA A 162 18.72 -10.41 19.67
CA ALA A 162 19.35 -9.09 19.65
C ALA A 162 20.32 -8.91 18.47
N GLN A 163 20.99 -9.99 18.04
CA GLN A 163 21.85 -9.99 16.86
C GLN A 163 20.99 -9.92 15.59
N GLU A 164 19.91 -10.70 15.55
CA GLU A 164 18.94 -10.72 14.47
C GLU A 164 18.35 -9.32 14.22
N SER A 165 17.86 -8.65 15.25
CA SER A 165 17.31 -7.30 15.14
C SER A 165 18.30 -6.27 14.58
N VAL A 166 19.57 -6.32 15.02
CA VAL A 166 20.63 -5.43 14.53
C VAL A 166 20.95 -5.70 13.06
N LEU A 167 21.06 -6.96 12.66
CA LEU A 167 21.35 -7.35 11.28
C LEU A 167 20.19 -7.00 10.35
N ALA A 168 18.94 -7.28 10.73
CA ALA A 168 17.76 -6.89 9.97
C ALA A 168 17.72 -5.37 9.74
N HIS A 169 17.91 -4.58 10.81
CA HIS A 169 17.88 -3.12 10.67
C HIS A 169 18.97 -2.59 9.74
N TRP A 170 20.19 -3.12 9.87
CA TRP A 170 21.32 -2.78 8.99
C TRP A 170 21.03 -3.11 7.52
N ILE A 171 20.49 -4.30 7.25
CA ILE A 171 20.21 -4.76 5.89
C ILE A 171 19.03 -4.02 5.27
N LEU A 172 17.96 -3.77 6.02
CA LEU A 172 16.80 -2.99 5.54
C LEU A 172 17.22 -1.57 5.14
N LYS A 173 18.09 -0.92 5.92
CA LYS A 173 18.64 0.40 5.58
C LYS A 173 19.45 0.35 4.28
N ALA A 174 20.28 -0.67 4.13
CA ALA A 174 21.09 -0.84 2.92
C ALA A 174 20.25 -1.18 1.67
N ALA A 175 19.20 -1.99 1.82
CA ALA A 175 18.24 -2.29 0.75
C ALA A 175 17.58 -1.03 0.21
N GLN A 176 17.21 -0.10 1.09
CA GLN A 176 16.68 1.20 0.69
C GLN A 176 17.72 2.03 -0.08
N SER A 177 18.96 2.11 0.41
CA SER A 177 20.03 2.86 -0.28
C SER A 177 20.39 2.26 -1.65
N LEU A 178 20.39 0.93 -1.77
CA LEU A 178 20.60 0.23 -3.05
C LEU A 178 19.52 0.60 -4.07
N GLN A 179 18.26 0.64 -3.63
CA GLN A 179 17.12 1.02 -4.46
C GLN A 179 17.20 2.49 -4.93
N GLU A 180 17.56 3.41 -4.02
CA GLU A 180 17.72 4.83 -4.33
C GLU A 180 18.86 5.10 -5.31
N ALA A 181 19.94 4.31 -5.24
CA ALA A 181 21.07 4.36 -6.17
C ALA A 181 20.80 3.65 -7.52
N ASN A 182 19.64 2.99 -7.67
CA ASN A 182 19.28 2.14 -8.82
C ASN A 182 20.34 1.07 -9.14
N GLN A 183 20.95 0.48 -8.10
CA GLN A 183 21.96 -0.56 -8.23
C GLN A 183 21.32 -1.95 -8.13
N THR A 184 21.92 -2.95 -8.77
CA THR A 184 21.45 -4.34 -8.74
C THR A 184 22.07 -5.17 -7.64
N HIS A 185 23.22 -4.75 -7.11
CA HIS A 185 23.93 -5.46 -6.07
C HIS A 185 24.70 -4.51 -5.15
N ALA A 186 24.95 -4.91 -3.90
CA ALA A 186 25.82 -4.20 -2.98
C ALA A 186 26.59 -5.16 -2.08
N ARG A 187 27.79 -4.73 -1.66
CA ARG A 187 28.53 -5.34 -0.56
C ARG A 187 28.54 -4.40 0.62
N LEU A 188 28.33 -4.96 1.82
CA LEU A 188 28.27 -4.21 3.06
C LEU A 188 29.22 -4.82 4.08
N SER A 189 29.71 -3.98 4.99
CA SER A 189 30.46 -4.41 6.18
C SER A 189 29.90 -3.73 7.42
N LEU A 190 29.80 -4.47 8.53
CA LEU A 190 29.34 -3.97 9.82
C LEU A 190 30.22 -4.55 10.92
N GLU A 191 30.71 -3.69 11.81
CA GLU A 191 31.33 -4.13 13.07
C GLU A 191 30.34 -3.94 14.23
N HIS A 192 30.06 -5.03 14.95
CA HIS A 192 29.17 -5.00 16.11
C HIS A 192 29.65 -5.97 17.19
N LYS A 193 29.83 -5.47 18.41
CA LYS A 193 30.34 -6.24 19.58
C LYS A 193 31.64 -7.01 19.29
N GLY A 194 32.58 -6.37 18.57
CA GLY A 194 33.87 -6.98 18.24
C GLY A 194 33.82 -8.06 17.16
N ARG A 195 32.66 -8.27 16.52
CA ARG A 195 32.50 -9.17 15.36
C ARG A 195 32.30 -8.35 14.11
N ARG A 196 32.94 -8.76 13.01
CA ARG A 196 32.73 -8.20 11.68
C ARG A 196 31.76 -9.06 10.90
N TYR A 197 30.75 -8.43 10.33
CA TYR A 197 29.78 -9.01 9.43
C TYR A 197 30.01 -8.45 8.04
N SER A 198 29.84 -9.28 7.02
CA SER A 198 29.86 -8.87 5.62
C SER A 198 28.60 -9.39 4.96
N ALA A 199 27.92 -8.55 4.17
CA ALA A 199 26.72 -8.95 3.46
C ALA A 199 26.83 -8.67 1.96
N PHE A 200 26.29 -9.56 1.14
CA PHE A 200 26.11 -9.39 -0.29
C PHE A 200 24.62 -9.37 -0.60
N LEU A 201 24.18 -8.28 -1.22
CA LEU A 201 22.79 -8.01 -1.57
C LEU A 201 22.66 -8.15 -3.08
N GLU A 202 21.65 -8.90 -3.54
CA GLU A 202 21.32 -9.10 -4.95
C GLU A 202 19.83 -8.77 -5.17
N ARG A 203 19.55 -7.75 -5.98
CA ARG A 203 18.18 -7.37 -6.36
C ARG A 203 17.66 -8.27 -7.46
N ARG A 204 16.46 -8.80 -7.23
CA ARG A 204 15.70 -9.64 -8.15
C ARG A 204 14.41 -8.90 -8.49
N PRO A 205 14.37 -8.15 -9.60
CA PRO A 205 13.14 -7.50 -10.05
C PRO A 205 12.00 -8.49 -10.25
N ALA A 206 10.76 -8.02 -10.15
CA ALA A 206 9.59 -8.81 -10.48
C ALA A 206 9.70 -9.44 -11.88
N ALA A 207 9.28 -10.70 -12.02
CA ALA A 207 9.33 -11.43 -13.29
C ALA A 207 8.27 -10.96 -14.30
N ASP A 208 7.17 -10.40 -13.80
CA ASP A 208 6.05 -9.87 -14.58
C ASP A 208 5.43 -8.64 -13.90
N GLU A 209 4.41 -8.08 -14.55
CA GLU A 209 3.71 -6.86 -14.14
C GLU A 209 3.01 -7.01 -12.77
N MET A 210 2.65 -8.22 -12.37
CA MET A 210 1.98 -8.53 -11.10
C MET A 210 2.94 -9.01 -10.01
N GLY A 211 4.18 -9.35 -10.36
CA GLY A 211 5.20 -9.81 -9.43
C GLY A 211 5.68 -8.71 -8.47
N ILE A 212 6.43 -9.16 -7.46
CA ILE A 212 7.01 -8.31 -6.42
C ILE A 212 8.54 -8.38 -6.48
N ASP A 213 9.20 -7.23 -6.41
CA ASP A 213 10.66 -7.13 -6.32
C ASP A 213 11.16 -7.80 -5.03
N ARG A 214 12.20 -8.62 -5.15
CA ARG A 214 12.85 -9.31 -4.02
C ARG A 214 14.32 -8.92 -3.92
N LEU A 215 14.88 -9.04 -2.72
CA LEU A 215 16.32 -8.89 -2.48
C LEU A 215 16.83 -10.13 -1.77
N ARG A 216 17.77 -10.83 -2.39
CA ARG A 216 18.48 -11.92 -1.73
C ARG A 216 19.68 -11.35 -1.00
N VAL A 217 19.84 -11.72 0.26
CA VAL A 217 20.93 -11.24 1.10
C VAL A 217 21.67 -12.42 1.68
N GLU A 218 22.96 -12.49 1.38
CA GLU A 218 23.88 -13.42 2.02
C GLU A 218 24.66 -12.66 3.10
N ILE A 219 24.63 -13.14 4.33
CA ILE A 219 25.37 -12.57 5.46
C ILE A 219 26.43 -13.57 5.88
N SER A 220 27.66 -13.09 6.06
CA SER A 220 28.76 -13.89 6.57
C SER A 220 29.47 -13.21 7.73
N THR A 221 30.05 -14.01 8.61
CA THR A 221 30.91 -13.56 9.72
C THR A 221 31.97 -14.63 10.00
N GLU A 222 32.96 -14.28 10.81
CA GLU A 222 33.97 -15.23 11.28
C GLU A 222 33.84 -15.42 12.79
N GLN A 223 33.84 -16.67 13.24
CA GLN A 223 33.84 -17.03 14.64
C GLN A 223 34.82 -18.19 14.86
N ASN A 224 35.80 -18.01 15.74
CA ASN A 224 36.82 -19.01 16.07
C ASN A 224 37.58 -19.55 14.83
N GLY A 225 37.90 -18.68 13.87
CA GLY A 225 38.58 -19.05 12.63
C GLY A 225 37.71 -19.79 11.60
N LYS A 226 36.41 -19.94 11.87
CA LYS A 226 35.43 -20.56 10.97
C LYS A 226 34.55 -19.48 10.34
N ARG A 227 34.30 -19.61 9.05
CA ARG A 227 33.37 -18.75 8.33
C ARG A 227 31.94 -19.27 8.51
N LEU A 228 31.09 -18.39 9.02
CA LEU A 228 29.68 -18.63 9.24
C LEU A 228 28.88 -17.85 8.22
N LEU A 229 27.78 -18.44 7.75
CA LEU A 229 26.97 -17.90 6.67
C LEU A 229 25.48 -18.12 6.96
N THR A 230 24.66 -17.12 6.72
CA THR A 230 23.19 -17.18 6.77
C THR A 230 22.65 -16.40 5.59
N TRP A 231 21.39 -16.61 5.23
CA TRP A 231 20.74 -15.87 4.17
C TRP A 231 19.37 -15.39 4.63
N LEU A 232 18.95 -14.27 4.07
CA LEU A 232 17.59 -13.77 4.18
C LEU A 232 17.12 -13.26 2.83
N GLU A 233 15.81 -13.25 2.66
CA GLU A 233 15.13 -12.65 1.52
C GLU A 233 14.27 -11.49 2.01
N LEU A 234 14.40 -10.35 1.34
CA LEU A 234 13.52 -9.22 1.55
C LEU A 234 12.51 -9.11 0.41
N LYS A 235 11.29 -8.72 0.74
CA LYS A 235 10.25 -8.35 -0.20
C LYS A 235 10.10 -6.83 -0.23
N ARG A 236 10.10 -6.24 -1.42
CA ARG A 236 9.76 -4.82 -1.60
C ARG A 236 8.25 -4.66 -1.49
N LEU A 237 7.78 -3.86 -0.54
CA LEU A 237 6.35 -3.68 -0.36
C LEU A 237 5.76 -2.84 -1.49
N ALA A 238 4.67 -3.33 -2.08
CA ALA A 238 3.80 -2.54 -2.94
C ALA A 238 2.82 -1.69 -2.10
N PHE A 239 2.29 -0.60 -2.66
CA PHE A 239 1.25 0.17 -1.97
C PHE A 239 -0.01 -0.68 -1.72
N SER A 240 -0.23 -1.72 -2.53
CA SER A 240 -1.31 -2.69 -2.33
C SER A 240 -1.15 -3.57 -1.09
N HIS A 241 0.02 -3.58 -0.44
CA HIS A 241 0.21 -4.33 0.82
C HIS A 241 -0.39 -3.60 2.03
N PHE A 242 -0.79 -2.34 1.88
CA PHE A 242 -1.36 -1.57 2.97
C PHE A 242 -2.88 -1.54 2.84
N THR A 243 -3.61 -2.12 3.79
CA THR A 243 -5.06 -1.94 3.90
C THR A 243 -5.39 -0.45 3.81
N GLN A 244 -4.63 0.37 4.54
CA GLN A 244 -4.69 1.82 4.44
C GLN A 244 -3.30 2.45 4.58
N LEU A 245 -2.98 3.36 3.68
CA LEU A 245 -1.83 4.26 3.77
C LEU A 245 -2.26 5.69 3.48
N VAL A 246 -2.00 6.61 4.41
CA VAL A 246 -2.33 8.03 4.25
C VAL A 246 -1.06 8.89 4.35
N ASP A 247 -0.84 9.77 3.38
CA ASP A 247 0.35 10.64 3.40
C ASP A 247 0.21 11.79 4.41
N ASP A 248 -0.89 12.50 4.32
CA ASP A 248 -1.23 13.65 5.15
C ASP A 248 -2.67 13.51 5.65
N TRP A 249 -2.78 13.27 6.95
CA TRP A 249 -4.05 13.11 7.64
C TRP A 249 -4.66 14.49 7.88
N ASP A 250 -5.72 14.79 7.13
CA ASP A 250 -6.41 16.08 7.20
C ASP A 250 -7.05 16.29 8.60
N GLN A 251 -7.22 17.54 9.02
CA GLN A 251 -7.84 17.87 10.31
C GLN A 251 -9.34 17.53 10.33
N GLU A 252 -9.99 17.51 9.17
CA GLU A 252 -11.43 17.30 9.05
C GLU A 252 -11.80 15.80 9.01
N ASP A 253 -10.87 14.93 8.61
CA ASP A 253 -11.10 13.49 8.55
C ASP A 253 -10.80 12.83 9.91
N LEU A 254 -11.85 12.29 10.52
CA LEU A 254 -11.78 11.69 11.85
C LEU A 254 -12.25 10.25 11.74
N LEU A 255 -11.37 9.31 12.11
CA LEU A 255 -11.79 7.92 12.22
C LEU A 255 -12.92 7.82 13.26
N HIS A 256 -14.06 7.30 12.85
CA HIS A 256 -15.25 7.20 13.68
C HIS A 256 -15.76 5.77 13.83
N GLY A 257 -16.81 5.36 13.11
CA GLY A 257 -17.35 3.99 13.13
C GLY A 257 -16.47 2.94 12.43
N ASP A 258 -15.25 3.32 12.05
CA ASP A 258 -14.47 2.61 11.05
C ASP A 258 -13.87 1.31 11.55
N VAL A 259 -13.79 0.33 10.66
CA VAL A 259 -13.11 -0.95 10.90
C VAL A 259 -11.97 -1.11 9.91
N ILE A 260 -10.74 -1.25 10.40
CA ILE A 260 -9.54 -1.45 9.57
C ILE A 260 -8.88 -2.77 9.95
N VAL A 261 -8.83 -3.69 8.99
CA VAL A 261 -8.23 -5.03 9.13
C VAL A 261 -7.02 -5.16 8.20
N GLY A 262 -5.83 -5.20 8.80
CA GLY A 262 -4.54 -5.34 8.12
C GLY A 262 -3.62 -4.13 8.31
N ARG A 263 -2.62 -3.96 7.44
CA ARG A 263 -1.55 -2.96 7.63
C ARG A 263 -2.10 -1.54 7.49
N PHE A 264 -1.90 -0.74 8.54
CA PHE A 264 -2.24 0.68 8.54
C PHE A 264 -0.99 1.54 8.74
N HIS A 265 -0.71 2.42 7.79
CA HIS A 265 0.39 3.38 7.86
C HIS A 265 -0.09 4.83 7.68
N SER A 266 0.50 5.74 8.43
CA SER A 266 0.37 7.18 8.16
C SER A 266 1.73 7.88 8.15
N ASN A 267 2.01 8.66 7.12
CA ASN A 267 3.21 9.49 7.07
C ASN A 267 3.10 10.76 7.93
N SER A 268 1.95 11.00 8.55
CA SER A 268 1.63 12.16 9.36
C SER A 268 0.97 11.75 10.69
N VAL A 269 0.62 12.73 11.52
CA VAL A 269 -0.05 12.47 12.80
C VAL A 269 -1.47 11.97 12.52
N VAL A 270 -1.77 10.75 12.96
CA VAL A 270 -3.15 10.24 12.94
C VAL A 270 -3.95 10.97 14.02
N ARG A 271 -5.06 11.59 13.63
CA ARG A 271 -5.97 12.28 14.54
C ARG A 271 -7.28 11.52 14.66
N LEU A 272 -7.76 11.40 15.89
CA LEU A 272 -8.94 10.64 16.25
C LEU A 272 -9.81 11.50 17.15
N ARG A 273 -11.12 11.43 16.96
CA ARG A 273 -12.08 11.97 17.91
C ARG A 273 -12.90 10.82 18.47
N LEU A 274 -12.79 10.59 19.77
CA LEU A 274 -13.66 9.62 20.42
C LEU A 274 -15.03 10.25 20.65
N ASP A 275 -16.06 9.67 20.07
CA ASP A 275 -17.44 9.95 20.48
C ASP A 275 -18.16 8.65 20.92
N ARG A 276 -19.47 8.50 20.71
CA ARG A 276 -20.26 7.34 21.12
C ARG A 276 -19.81 6.04 20.44
N ILE A 277 -19.33 6.11 19.20
CA ILE A 277 -18.78 4.95 18.47
C ILE A 277 -17.26 5.13 18.35
N ALA A 278 -16.52 4.05 18.55
CA ALA A 278 -15.06 4.08 18.50
C ALA A 278 -14.57 3.24 17.31
N PRO A 279 -13.55 3.71 16.58
CA PRO A 279 -13.01 2.95 15.46
C PRO A 279 -12.29 1.70 15.98
N GLN A 280 -12.18 0.70 15.12
CA GLN A 280 -11.54 -0.58 15.40
C GLN A 280 -10.42 -0.81 14.38
N VAL A 281 -9.19 -0.62 14.82
CA VAL A 281 -8.00 -0.94 14.04
C VAL A 281 -7.41 -2.24 14.58
N LEU A 282 -7.62 -3.32 13.83
CA LEU A 282 -7.22 -4.66 14.25
C LEU A 282 -5.77 -4.96 13.94
N GLY A 283 -5.24 -4.39 12.86
CA GLY A 283 -3.82 -4.44 12.53
C GLY A 283 -2.99 -3.43 13.35
N LYS A 284 -1.66 -3.53 13.19
CA LYS A 284 -0.73 -2.58 13.78
C LYS A 284 -0.77 -1.26 13.03
N LEU A 285 -0.94 -0.15 13.75
CA LEU A 285 -0.72 1.19 13.21
C LEU A 285 0.78 1.50 13.24
N THR A 286 1.32 1.91 12.10
CA THR A 286 2.65 2.53 12.00
C THR A 286 2.51 3.98 11.59
N THR A 287 3.29 4.89 12.18
CA THR A 287 3.30 6.29 11.78
C THR A 287 4.70 6.88 11.76
N ALA A 288 4.95 7.80 10.83
CA ALA A 288 6.16 8.61 10.82
C ALA A 288 6.15 9.74 11.85
N ALA A 289 4.98 10.06 12.40
CA ALA A 289 4.87 11.00 13.49
C ALA A 289 5.40 10.40 14.81
N SER A 290 5.74 11.29 15.75
CA SER A 290 6.16 10.91 17.10
C SER A 290 5.01 10.52 18.03
N GLN A 291 3.76 10.76 17.61
CA GLN A 291 2.56 10.52 18.41
C GLN A 291 1.33 10.27 17.54
N VAL A 292 0.27 9.79 18.20
CA VAL A 292 -1.09 9.67 17.69
C VAL A 292 -1.98 10.53 18.58
N ASP A 293 -2.77 11.42 17.98
CA ASP A 293 -3.60 12.37 18.71
C ASP A 293 -5.01 11.79 18.88
N LEU A 294 -5.49 11.75 20.13
CA LEU A 294 -6.86 11.34 20.47
C LEU A 294 -7.56 12.45 21.22
N GLU A 295 -8.51 13.10 20.57
CA GLU A 295 -9.44 14.03 21.19
C GLU A 295 -10.45 13.27 22.07
N ASN A 296 -10.77 13.83 23.23
CA ASN A 296 -11.75 13.28 24.16
C ASN A 296 -11.46 11.85 24.65
N GLY A 297 -10.18 11.49 24.76
CA GLY A 297 -9.77 10.17 25.23
C GLY A 297 -8.41 10.20 25.92
N GLY A 298 -7.95 9.00 26.28
CA GLY A 298 -6.62 8.81 26.88
C GLY A 298 -5.98 7.50 26.46
N PRO A 299 -4.82 7.13 27.01
CA PRO A 299 -4.05 5.97 26.57
C PRO A 299 -4.83 4.63 26.60
N ARG A 300 -5.77 4.47 27.53
CA ARG A 300 -6.63 3.29 27.59
C ARG A 300 -7.59 3.19 26.40
N ALA A 301 -8.10 4.32 25.92
CA ALA A 301 -8.96 4.37 24.75
C ALA A 301 -8.17 4.06 23.47
N LEU A 302 -6.95 4.60 23.33
CA LEU A 302 -6.04 4.25 22.22
C LEU A 302 -5.78 2.73 22.15
N ARG A 303 -5.51 2.07 23.28
CA ARG A 303 -5.33 0.60 23.31
C ARG A 303 -6.58 -0.21 22.94
N ARG A 304 -7.77 0.38 23.09
CA ARG A 304 -9.03 -0.26 22.69
C ARG A 304 -9.29 -0.10 21.19
N ILE A 305 -8.91 1.06 20.63
CA ILE A 305 -9.02 1.37 19.20
C ILE A 305 -7.98 0.56 18.41
N PHE A 306 -6.69 0.66 18.78
CA PHE A 306 -5.58 0.01 18.10
C PHE A 306 -5.23 -1.31 18.78
N ARG A 307 -5.94 -2.37 18.40
CA ARG A 307 -5.74 -3.71 18.98
C ARG A 307 -4.41 -4.34 18.56
N GLY A 308 -3.93 -4.04 17.36
CA GLY A 308 -2.61 -4.46 16.88
C GLY A 308 -1.44 -3.60 17.39
N GLY A 309 -1.71 -2.58 18.21
CA GLY A 309 -0.70 -1.67 18.75
C GLY A 309 -0.34 -0.51 17.83
N ILE A 310 0.51 0.38 18.33
CA ILE A 310 0.97 1.60 17.65
C ILE A 310 2.49 1.62 17.66
N GLU A 311 3.10 1.90 16.50
CA GLU A 311 4.53 2.18 16.36
C GLU A 311 4.73 3.55 15.72
N THR A 312 5.36 4.45 16.47
CA THR A 312 5.66 5.84 16.07
C THR A 312 7.09 6.00 15.60
N ASN A 313 7.41 7.10 14.94
CA ASN A 313 8.75 7.41 14.39
C ASN A 313 9.26 6.35 13.40
N THR A 314 8.36 5.64 12.72
CA THR A 314 8.74 4.79 11.60
C THR A 314 9.15 5.67 10.41
N PRO A 315 10.05 5.22 9.51
CA PRO A 315 10.41 6.07 8.37
C PRO A 315 9.21 6.45 7.47
N ARG A 316 9.28 7.57 6.76
CA ARG A 316 8.24 7.94 5.80
C ARG A 316 8.22 6.97 4.61
N ILE A 317 7.03 6.63 4.12
CA ILE A 317 6.83 5.92 2.85
C ILE A 317 6.60 6.96 1.75
N SER A 318 7.56 7.13 0.84
CA SER A 318 7.47 8.16 -0.19
C SER A 318 6.48 7.77 -1.30
N LEU A 319 5.55 8.67 -1.64
CA LEU A 319 4.70 8.52 -2.82
C LEU A 319 5.49 8.86 -4.10
N PRO A 320 5.36 8.07 -5.19
CA PRO A 320 6.03 8.33 -6.46
C PRO A 320 5.76 9.73 -7.03
N ALA A 321 6.80 10.38 -7.53
CA ALA A 321 6.71 11.71 -8.13
C ALA A 321 5.96 11.71 -9.47
N ASP A 322 6.15 10.70 -10.31
CA ASP A 322 5.49 10.58 -11.62
C ASP A 322 5.00 9.16 -11.89
N PHE A 323 3.77 9.04 -12.38
CA PHE A 323 3.15 7.77 -12.85
C PHE A 323 3.19 7.60 -14.36
N ARG A 324 3.71 8.59 -15.10
CA ARG A 324 3.76 8.51 -16.57
C ARG A 324 4.68 7.41 -17.07
N SER A 325 5.80 7.21 -16.40
CA SER A 325 6.70 6.09 -16.64
C SER A 325 6.01 4.74 -16.43
N PHE A 326 5.08 4.65 -15.48
CA PHE A 326 4.36 3.40 -15.22
C PHE A 326 3.58 2.88 -16.45
N VAL A 327 2.80 3.74 -17.12
CA VAL A 327 2.03 3.35 -18.32
C VAL A 327 2.93 3.19 -19.56
N GLU A 328 3.98 4.01 -19.67
CA GLU A 328 4.90 3.99 -20.82
C GLU A 328 5.89 2.81 -20.79
N ASP A 329 6.30 2.36 -19.60
CA ASP A 329 7.33 1.33 -19.42
C ASP A 329 6.77 -0.11 -19.33
N HIS A 330 5.48 -0.29 -19.05
CA HIS A 330 4.90 -1.60 -18.67
C HIS A 330 3.78 -2.12 -19.58
N ALA A 331 3.34 -1.38 -20.59
CA ALA A 331 2.17 -1.79 -21.38
C ALA A 331 2.56 -2.27 -22.78
N ASP A 332 2.35 -3.57 -23.04
CA ASP A 332 2.03 -4.05 -24.38
C ASP A 332 0.80 -3.27 -24.87
N ARG A 333 0.99 -2.38 -25.84
CA ARG A 333 -0.07 -1.49 -26.36
C ARG A 333 -1.27 -2.25 -26.89
N SER A 334 -1.12 -3.53 -27.23
CA SER A 334 -2.25 -4.38 -27.64
C SER A 334 -3.24 -4.69 -26.50
N LYS A 335 -2.80 -4.58 -25.24
CA LYS A 335 -3.59 -4.80 -24.03
C LYS A 335 -4.15 -3.51 -23.43
N MET A 336 -4.00 -2.39 -24.12
CA MET A 336 -4.30 -1.05 -23.61
C MET A 336 -5.41 -0.37 -24.42
N ARG A 337 -6.38 0.21 -23.72
CA ARG A 337 -7.36 1.16 -24.26
C ARG A 337 -7.13 2.54 -23.67
N THR A 338 -7.02 3.55 -24.53
CA THR A 338 -6.85 4.95 -24.13
C THR A 338 -8.10 5.77 -24.44
N PHE A 339 -8.47 6.66 -23.51
CA PHE A 339 -9.59 7.59 -23.62
C PHE A 339 -9.10 9.04 -23.54
N GLU A 340 -9.10 9.76 -24.67
CA GLU A 340 -8.70 11.17 -24.72
C GLU A 340 -9.74 12.10 -24.07
N ARG A 341 -10.98 11.65 -23.97
CA ARG A 341 -12.10 12.37 -23.34
C ARG A 341 -12.61 11.58 -22.15
N SER A 342 -13.29 12.28 -21.26
CA SER A 342 -13.89 11.64 -20.09
C SER A 342 -14.90 10.57 -20.52
N ALA A 343 -14.85 9.41 -19.88
CA ALA A 343 -15.68 8.27 -20.23
C ALA A 343 -16.19 7.55 -18.98
N ARG A 344 -17.37 6.94 -19.11
CA ARG A 344 -17.88 5.91 -18.21
C ARG A 344 -17.42 4.55 -18.71
N VAL A 345 -16.95 3.71 -17.79
CA VAL A 345 -16.47 2.35 -18.01
C VAL A 345 -17.29 1.42 -17.12
N THR A 346 -17.98 0.47 -17.74
CA THR A 346 -18.81 -0.52 -17.05
C THR A 346 -18.15 -1.89 -17.15
N PHE A 347 -17.83 -2.54 -16.04
CA PHE A 347 -17.31 -3.90 -16.04
C PHE A 347 -18.43 -4.94 -16.00
N TYR A 348 -18.29 -6.01 -16.78
CA TYR A 348 -19.28 -7.08 -16.90
C TYR A 348 -18.72 -8.44 -16.45
N THR A 349 -19.61 -9.27 -15.90
CA THR A 349 -19.29 -10.62 -15.37
C THR A 349 -18.72 -11.60 -16.40
N ASP A 350 -18.87 -11.31 -17.69
CA ASP A 350 -18.33 -12.13 -18.79
C ASP A 350 -16.87 -11.80 -19.14
N GLY A 351 -16.23 -10.87 -18.42
CA GLY A 351 -14.85 -10.44 -18.70
C GLY A 351 -14.75 -9.41 -19.81
N SER A 352 -15.86 -8.80 -20.20
CA SER A 352 -15.87 -7.61 -21.05
C SER A 352 -16.04 -6.33 -20.24
N TYR A 353 -15.74 -5.20 -20.87
CA TYR A 353 -16.13 -3.89 -20.36
C TYR A 353 -16.84 -3.10 -21.47
N GLY A 354 -17.77 -2.26 -21.05
CA GLY A 354 -18.38 -1.25 -21.89
C GLY A 354 -17.76 0.11 -21.64
N SER A 355 -17.75 0.97 -22.65
CA SER A 355 -17.30 2.34 -22.52
C SER A 355 -18.18 3.32 -23.28
N ARG A 356 -18.36 4.52 -22.71
CA ARG A 356 -19.11 5.62 -23.32
C ARG A 356 -18.57 6.97 -22.87
N GLU A 357 -18.46 7.94 -23.77
CA GLU A 357 -18.10 9.31 -23.41
C GLU A 357 -19.10 9.90 -22.39
N LEU A 358 -18.60 10.57 -21.34
CA LEU A 358 -19.46 11.16 -20.32
C LEU A 358 -20.37 12.24 -20.90
N GLY A 359 -21.65 12.21 -20.52
CA GLY A 359 -22.68 13.10 -21.07
C GLY A 359 -23.19 12.74 -22.47
N SER A 360 -22.63 11.70 -23.10
CA SER A 360 -23.11 11.21 -24.39
C SER A 360 -24.34 10.32 -24.25
N THR A 361 -25.25 10.40 -25.21
CA THR A 361 -26.39 9.48 -25.38
C THR A 361 -26.08 8.33 -26.34
N THR A 362 -24.86 8.26 -26.87
CA THR A 362 -24.44 7.15 -27.75
C THR A 362 -24.56 5.81 -27.03
N ALA A 363 -24.79 4.75 -27.81
CA ALA A 363 -24.70 3.40 -27.28
C ALA A 363 -23.31 3.14 -26.68
N GLU A 364 -23.27 2.33 -25.64
CA GLU A 364 -22.03 1.88 -25.02
C GLU A 364 -21.28 0.95 -25.99
N GLU A 365 -19.98 1.19 -26.17
CA GLU A 365 -19.11 0.32 -26.95
C GLU A 365 -18.56 -0.77 -26.04
N ARG A 366 -18.86 -2.04 -26.34
CA ARG A 366 -18.44 -3.21 -25.55
C ARG A 366 -17.23 -3.90 -26.15
N GLN A 367 -16.25 -4.24 -25.31
CA GLN A 367 -14.99 -4.88 -25.71
C GLN A 367 -14.59 -5.96 -24.69
N THR A 368 -14.04 -7.07 -25.16
CA THR A 368 -13.48 -8.11 -24.28
C THR A 368 -12.13 -7.67 -23.72
N MET A 369 -11.87 -7.95 -22.44
CA MET A 369 -10.57 -7.67 -21.83
C MET A 369 -9.55 -8.77 -22.13
N SER A 370 -8.31 -8.36 -22.39
CA SER A 370 -7.13 -9.23 -22.25
C SER A 370 -6.75 -9.33 -20.78
N ALA A 371 -6.08 -10.39 -20.33
CA ALA A 371 -5.49 -10.42 -18.98
C ALA A 371 -3.96 -10.35 -19.07
N PRO A 372 -3.29 -9.34 -18.48
CA PRO A 372 -3.86 -8.12 -17.90
C PRO A 372 -4.45 -7.16 -18.96
N HIS A 373 -5.33 -6.24 -18.55
CA HIS A 373 -5.85 -5.14 -19.37
C HIS A 373 -5.58 -3.77 -18.74
N TYR A 374 -5.34 -2.76 -19.58
CA TYR A 374 -5.06 -1.39 -19.15
C TYR A 374 -6.06 -0.41 -19.75
N ILE A 375 -6.80 0.29 -18.88
CA ILE A 375 -7.73 1.36 -19.24
C ILE A 375 -7.12 2.70 -18.81
N VAL A 376 -6.78 3.55 -19.76
CA VAL A 376 -5.93 4.73 -19.54
C VAL A 376 -6.67 5.99 -19.98
N ALA A 377 -6.80 6.97 -19.08
CA ALA A 377 -7.29 8.29 -19.44
C ALA A 377 -6.17 9.19 -19.97
N GLY A 378 -6.48 10.00 -20.98
CA GLY A 378 -5.67 11.11 -21.45
C GLY A 378 -5.59 12.24 -20.42
N ARG A 379 -4.73 13.24 -20.68
CA ARG A 379 -4.65 14.43 -19.81
C ARG A 379 -5.99 15.16 -19.81
N GLY A 380 -6.46 15.57 -18.64
CA GLY A 380 -7.75 16.26 -18.50
C GLY A 380 -8.98 15.35 -18.46
N ALA A 381 -8.84 14.06 -18.81
CA ALA A 381 -9.96 13.13 -18.88
C ALA A 381 -10.25 12.47 -17.51
N THR A 382 -11.54 12.36 -17.19
CA THR A 382 -12.03 11.63 -16.02
C THR A 382 -12.59 10.28 -16.44
N LEU A 383 -12.25 9.21 -15.72
CA LEU A 383 -12.86 7.89 -15.93
C LEU A 383 -13.84 7.60 -14.80
N ALA A 384 -15.11 7.46 -15.14
CA ALA A 384 -16.14 7.00 -14.22
C ALA A 384 -16.26 5.48 -14.33
N VAL A 385 -16.26 4.74 -13.22
CA VAL A 385 -16.16 3.28 -13.19
C VAL A 385 -17.21 2.66 -12.27
N HIS A 386 -17.78 1.52 -12.69
CA HIS A 386 -18.60 0.64 -11.86
C HIS A 386 -18.73 -0.75 -12.52
N GLY A 387 -19.26 -1.74 -11.79
CA GLY A 387 -19.63 -3.05 -12.32
C GLY A 387 -18.89 -4.23 -11.68
N THR A 388 -18.81 -5.33 -12.43
CA THR A 388 -18.18 -6.58 -11.96
C THR A 388 -16.95 -6.92 -12.79
N VAL A 389 -15.80 -7.01 -12.15
CA VAL A 389 -14.50 -7.26 -12.77
C VAL A 389 -14.23 -8.76 -12.84
N ARG A 390 -13.91 -9.26 -14.04
CA ARG A 390 -13.39 -10.61 -14.26
C ARG A 390 -12.05 -10.55 -14.99
N GLY A 391 -11.00 -11.10 -14.37
CA GLY A 391 -9.61 -11.00 -14.78
C GLY A 391 -8.84 -9.86 -14.10
N ALA A 392 -7.61 -9.62 -14.56
CA ALA A 392 -6.72 -8.61 -14.01
C ALA A 392 -6.74 -7.33 -14.85
N VAL A 393 -7.16 -6.20 -14.27
CA VAL A 393 -7.31 -4.92 -14.95
C VAL A 393 -6.81 -3.75 -14.11
N VAL A 394 -6.25 -2.75 -14.78
CA VAL A 394 -5.92 -1.46 -14.17
C VAL A 394 -6.60 -0.32 -14.89
N VAL A 395 -7.22 0.55 -14.11
CA VAL A 395 -7.74 1.85 -14.54
C VAL A 395 -6.78 2.93 -14.06
N TYR A 396 -6.19 3.66 -15.01
CA TYR A 396 -5.30 4.78 -14.73
C TYR A 396 -5.90 6.09 -15.24
N SER A 397 -5.83 7.13 -14.40
CA SER A 397 -6.07 8.51 -14.84
C SER A 397 -4.99 9.46 -14.31
N PRO A 398 -4.46 10.37 -15.14
CA PRO A 398 -3.60 11.46 -14.67
C PRO A 398 -4.38 12.51 -13.85
N GLU A 399 -5.72 12.49 -13.91
CA GLU A 399 -6.57 13.51 -13.30
C GLU A 399 -7.47 12.93 -12.22
N ARG A 400 -8.43 12.10 -12.61
CA ARG A 400 -9.49 11.66 -11.72
C ARG A 400 -10.10 10.34 -12.17
N ILE A 401 -10.36 9.49 -11.20
CA ILE A 401 -11.24 8.33 -11.33
C ILE A 401 -12.46 8.58 -10.44
N VAL A 402 -13.67 8.37 -10.96
CA VAL A 402 -14.92 8.50 -10.21
C VAL A 402 -15.56 7.12 -10.08
N ILE A 403 -15.86 6.68 -8.87
CA ILE A 403 -16.53 5.42 -8.59
C ILE A 403 -18.02 5.71 -8.50
N GLU A 404 -18.78 5.27 -9.50
CA GLU A 404 -20.22 5.56 -9.63
C GLU A 404 -21.12 4.49 -9.00
N GLY A 405 -20.54 3.41 -8.51
CA GLY A 405 -21.27 2.33 -7.85
C GLY A 405 -20.34 1.19 -7.47
N ASN A 406 -20.91 0.03 -7.16
CA ASN A 406 -20.13 -1.13 -6.75
C ASN A 406 -19.08 -1.52 -7.79
N LEU A 407 -17.92 -1.92 -7.30
CA LEU A 407 -16.83 -2.49 -8.07
C LEU A 407 -16.46 -3.82 -7.42
N VAL A 408 -17.02 -4.92 -7.88
CA VAL A 408 -16.84 -6.23 -7.25
C VAL A 408 -16.14 -7.21 -8.18
N TYR A 409 -15.43 -8.19 -7.64
CA TYR A 409 -14.89 -9.29 -8.42
C TYR A 409 -15.99 -10.28 -8.83
N ALA A 410 -15.84 -10.91 -9.98
CA ALA A 410 -16.75 -11.97 -10.42
C ALA A 410 -16.60 -13.22 -9.54
N HIS A 411 -15.38 -13.48 -9.08
CA HIS A 411 -15.03 -14.53 -8.12
C HIS A 411 -14.54 -13.86 -6.82
N ASP A 412 -15.35 -13.96 -5.77
CA ASP A 412 -15.03 -13.35 -4.48
C ASP A 412 -13.91 -14.15 -3.78
N PRO A 413 -12.72 -13.58 -3.56
CA PRO A 413 -11.57 -14.26 -2.96
C PRO A 413 -11.80 -14.72 -1.53
N ARG A 414 -12.81 -14.20 -0.83
CA ARG A 414 -13.20 -14.65 0.52
C ARG A 414 -13.89 -16.02 0.48
N SER A 415 -14.44 -16.40 -0.68
CA SER A 415 -15.17 -17.65 -0.88
C SER A 415 -14.53 -18.58 -1.92
N ASP A 416 -13.69 -18.03 -2.80
CA ASP A 416 -12.98 -18.76 -3.85
C ASP A 416 -11.46 -18.54 -3.72
N ALA A 417 -10.76 -19.57 -3.24
CA ALA A 417 -9.30 -19.53 -3.09
C ALA A 417 -8.55 -19.46 -4.43
N GLY A 418 -9.21 -19.77 -5.55
CA GLY A 418 -8.67 -19.68 -6.91
C GLY A 418 -9.03 -18.39 -7.63
N ALA A 419 -9.60 -17.39 -6.96
CA ALA A 419 -9.98 -16.12 -7.59
C ALA A 419 -8.75 -15.41 -8.21
N GLU A 420 -8.81 -15.15 -9.51
CA GLU A 420 -7.78 -14.44 -10.29
C GLU A 420 -8.23 -13.05 -10.75
N ASP A 421 -9.33 -12.55 -10.18
CA ASP A 421 -9.85 -11.22 -10.47
C ASP A 421 -9.09 -10.16 -9.64
N TYR A 422 -8.53 -9.16 -10.32
CA TYR A 422 -7.75 -8.08 -9.72
C TYR A 422 -8.09 -6.74 -10.37
N LEU A 423 -8.36 -5.73 -9.54
CA LEU A 423 -8.61 -4.36 -10.00
C LEU A 423 -7.61 -3.41 -9.33
N GLY A 424 -6.85 -2.69 -10.14
CA GLY A 424 -6.06 -1.54 -9.70
C GLY A 424 -6.69 -0.22 -10.17
N LEU A 425 -6.97 0.70 -9.25
CA LEU A 425 -7.36 2.08 -9.56
C LEU A 425 -6.18 3.00 -9.24
N ILE A 426 -5.62 3.67 -10.24
CA ILE A 426 -4.43 4.53 -10.06
C ILE A 426 -4.75 5.92 -10.59
N SER A 427 -4.83 6.89 -9.68
CA SER A 427 -4.98 8.29 -10.03
C SER A 427 -3.75 9.11 -9.61
N SER A 428 -3.25 9.92 -10.55
CA SER A 428 -2.20 10.91 -10.24
C SER A 428 -2.72 12.12 -9.47
N LYS A 429 -4.05 12.26 -9.32
CA LYS A 429 -4.65 13.19 -8.36
C LYS A 429 -5.71 12.46 -7.52
N ASP A 430 -6.97 12.48 -7.93
CA ASP A 430 -8.06 12.09 -7.05
C ASP A 430 -8.70 10.77 -7.47
N VAL A 431 -9.13 9.98 -6.49
CA VAL A 431 -10.16 8.96 -6.66
C VAL A 431 -11.36 9.42 -5.85
N GLU A 432 -12.52 9.50 -6.49
CA GLU A 432 -13.72 10.10 -5.91
C GLU A 432 -14.86 9.08 -5.93
N ILE A 433 -15.56 8.92 -4.81
CA ILE A 433 -16.86 8.27 -4.77
C ILE A 433 -17.91 9.30 -5.18
N ALA A 434 -18.66 8.98 -6.24
CA ALA A 434 -19.66 9.88 -6.81
C ALA A 434 -20.75 10.25 -5.77
N PRO A 435 -21.48 11.36 -5.96
CA PRO A 435 -22.56 11.77 -5.08
C PRO A 435 -23.67 10.69 -4.89
N PRO A 436 -24.48 10.78 -3.81
CA PRO A 436 -25.57 9.84 -3.53
C PRO A 436 -26.59 9.70 -4.67
N GLU A 437 -26.77 10.72 -5.50
CA GLU A 437 -27.67 10.74 -6.67
C GLU A 437 -27.18 9.77 -7.75
N VAL A 438 -25.89 9.43 -7.72
CA VAL A 438 -25.24 8.52 -8.67
C VAL A 438 -25.08 7.14 -8.08
N THR A 439 -24.50 7.01 -6.88
CA THR A 439 -24.26 5.68 -6.26
C THR A 439 -25.50 5.08 -5.62
N GLY A 440 -26.53 5.91 -5.36
CA GLY A 440 -27.61 5.60 -4.44
C GLY A 440 -27.24 5.86 -2.96
N PRO A 441 -28.23 5.76 -2.06
CA PRO A 441 -28.08 6.08 -0.63
C PRO A 441 -27.59 4.91 0.24
N GLY A 442 -27.40 3.72 -0.33
CA GLY A 442 -27.12 2.47 0.39
C GLY A 442 -25.62 2.16 0.54
N ASP A 443 -25.32 0.91 0.84
CA ASP A 443 -23.95 0.42 0.95
C ASP A 443 -23.21 0.48 -0.39
N LEU A 444 -21.90 0.70 -0.33
CA LEU A 444 -21.00 0.72 -1.48
C LEU A 444 -19.87 -0.29 -1.25
N GLU A 445 -19.76 -1.29 -2.12
CA GLU A 445 -18.71 -2.30 -2.08
C GLU A 445 -17.69 -2.09 -3.20
N ILE A 446 -16.42 -2.01 -2.82
CA ILE A 446 -15.29 -1.86 -3.72
C ILE A 446 -14.26 -2.95 -3.40
N GLN A 447 -13.96 -3.79 -4.38
CA GLN A 447 -12.94 -4.82 -4.33
C GLN A 447 -11.80 -4.40 -5.27
N ALA A 448 -10.80 -3.70 -4.72
CA ALA A 448 -9.74 -3.08 -5.51
C ALA A 448 -8.51 -2.71 -4.66
N ALA A 449 -7.37 -2.61 -5.33
CA ALA A 449 -6.28 -1.77 -4.86
C ALA A 449 -6.45 -0.35 -5.41
N ILE A 450 -6.53 0.64 -4.52
CA ILE A 450 -6.77 2.03 -4.84
C ILE A 450 -5.54 2.86 -4.49
N TYR A 451 -5.06 3.63 -5.45
CA TYR A 451 -4.00 4.60 -5.28
C TYR A 451 -4.48 5.98 -5.75
N ALA A 452 -4.66 6.90 -4.81
CA ALA A 452 -5.06 8.27 -5.06
C ALA A 452 -3.94 9.22 -4.62
N LYS A 453 -3.06 9.63 -5.54
CA LYS A 453 -1.86 10.40 -5.18
C LYS A 453 -2.17 11.65 -4.34
N ARG A 454 -3.28 12.33 -4.63
CA ARG A 454 -3.68 13.58 -3.99
C ARG A 454 -4.77 13.35 -2.95
N ARG A 455 -5.99 12.96 -3.35
CA ARG A 455 -7.10 12.75 -2.40
C ARG A 455 -7.95 11.55 -2.75
N PHE A 456 -8.34 10.79 -1.74
CA PHE A 456 -9.54 9.95 -1.82
C PHE A 456 -10.73 10.75 -1.29
N ILE A 457 -11.75 10.94 -2.11
CA ILE A 457 -12.86 11.85 -1.83
C ILE A 457 -14.16 11.06 -1.79
N VAL A 458 -14.98 11.32 -0.78
CA VAL A 458 -16.39 10.95 -0.73
C VAL A 458 -17.20 12.21 -0.95
N SER A 459 -17.82 12.33 -2.11
CA SER A 459 -18.62 13.53 -2.42
C SER A 459 -19.93 13.49 -1.66
N ASP A 460 -20.14 14.44 -0.77
CA ASP A 460 -21.43 14.73 -0.15
C ASP A 460 -22.05 15.91 -0.89
N ASP A 461 -23.35 15.82 -1.18
CA ASP A 461 -24.14 16.94 -1.69
C ASP A 461 -24.34 17.93 -0.53
N SER A 462 -23.30 18.70 -0.22
CA SER A 462 -23.40 19.80 0.74
C SER A 462 -24.26 20.91 0.13
N VAL A 463 -25.58 20.84 0.32
CA VAL A 463 -26.49 21.95 0.03
C VAL A 463 -26.18 23.09 1.02
N PRO A 464 -25.81 24.31 0.55
CA PRO A 464 -25.63 25.43 1.45
C PRO A 464 -26.98 25.88 2.05
N GLY A 465 -27.19 25.72 3.36
CA GLY A 465 -28.24 26.41 4.11
C GLY A 465 -29.40 25.60 4.72
N GLY A 466 -29.29 24.28 4.89
CA GLY A 466 -30.33 23.46 5.56
C GLY A 466 -29.71 22.24 6.24
N PRO A 467 -30.43 21.56 7.16
CA PRO A 467 -29.82 20.55 8.03
C PRO A 467 -29.23 19.41 7.20
N THR A 468 -28.07 18.92 7.65
CA THR A 468 -27.36 17.72 7.25
C THR A 468 -28.28 16.48 7.35
N THR A 469 -29.18 16.33 6.38
CA THR A 469 -30.12 15.22 6.31
C THR A 469 -30.06 14.55 4.94
N CYS A 470 -28.90 13.98 4.60
CA CYS A 470 -28.98 12.57 4.28
C CYS A 470 -28.47 11.79 5.51
N PRO A 471 -29.34 11.08 6.27
CA PRO A 471 -28.88 10.02 7.15
C PRO A 471 -28.52 8.82 6.27
N CYS A 472 -27.55 9.01 5.37
CA CYS A 472 -27.03 7.95 4.53
C CYS A 472 -26.15 7.11 5.48
N GLY A 473 -26.75 6.19 6.23
CA GLY A 473 -26.05 5.30 7.18
C GLY A 473 -25.46 4.06 6.49
N GLY A 474 -24.99 4.23 5.25
CA GLY A 474 -24.44 3.13 4.46
C GLY A 474 -23.07 2.71 4.98
N THR A 475 -22.62 1.55 4.53
CA THR A 475 -21.26 1.09 4.75
C THR A 475 -20.46 1.23 3.46
N LEU A 476 -19.33 1.93 3.52
CA LEU A 476 -18.32 1.88 2.46
C LEU A 476 -17.38 0.72 2.77
N SER A 477 -17.53 -0.38 2.05
CA SER A 477 -16.68 -1.57 2.20
C SER A 477 -15.61 -1.59 1.11
N ILE A 478 -14.35 -1.49 1.51
CA ILE A 478 -13.19 -1.67 0.62
C ILE A 478 -12.47 -2.97 1.01
N HIS A 479 -12.56 -3.97 0.14
CA HIS A 479 -11.75 -5.19 0.23
C HIS A 479 -10.55 -5.06 -0.72
N GLY A 480 -9.35 -4.93 -0.16
CA GLY A 480 -8.13 -4.67 -0.91
C GLY A 480 -7.22 -3.68 -0.18
N SER A 481 -6.91 -2.56 -0.83
CA SER A 481 -5.97 -1.57 -0.29
C SER A 481 -6.38 -0.15 -0.66
N LEU A 482 -6.18 0.81 0.24
CA LEU A 482 -6.33 2.23 -0.04
C LEU A 482 -5.04 2.99 0.30
N THR A 483 -4.38 3.54 -0.71
CA THR A 483 -3.33 4.54 -0.54
C THR A 483 -3.84 5.90 -1.02
N ALA A 484 -3.73 6.92 -0.16
CA ALA A 484 -4.14 8.27 -0.50
C ALA A 484 -3.15 9.34 -0.01
N GLY A 485 -3.04 10.44 -0.75
CA GLY A 485 -2.36 11.64 -0.27
C GLY A 485 -3.06 12.19 0.97
N SER A 486 -4.36 12.47 0.87
CA SER A 486 -5.25 12.71 2.02
C SER A 486 -6.63 12.12 1.78
N LEU A 487 -7.47 12.14 2.82
CA LEU A 487 -8.83 11.65 2.79
C LEU A 487 -9.80 12.83 2.94
N SER A 488 -11.04 12.69 2.45
CA SER A 488 -12.15 13.51 2.91
C SER A 488 -12.92 12.76 4.00
N PRO A 489 -13.68 13.48 4.84
CA PRO A 489 -14.66 12.83 5.71
C PRO A 489 -15.57 11.93 4.88
N THR A 490 -15.83 10.73 5.40
CA THR A 490 -16.78 9.78 4.83
C THR A 490 -18.16 9.89 5.49
N GLU A 491 -18.20 10.39 6.72
CA GLU A 491 -19.41 10.67 7.47
C GLU A 491 -20.02 12.04 7.12
N PRO A 492 -21.36 12.18 7.20
CA PRO A 492 -22.33 11.20 7.73
C PRO A 492 -22.74 10.11 6.73
N ARG A 493 -22.16 10.07 5.53
CA ARG A 493 -22.62 9.23 4.42
C ARG A 493 -22.22 7.76 4.50
N TYR A 494 -21.06 7.45 5.07
CA TYR A 494 -20.61 6.08 5.23
C TYR A 494 -19.90 5.87 6.56
N ALA A 495 -20.20 4.76 7.23
CA ALA A 495 -19.24 4.12 8.11
C ALA A 495 -18.30 3.27 7.26
N THR A 496 -16.97 3.37 7.44
CA THR A 496 -16.04 2.67 6.54
C THR A 496 -15.57 1.33 7.10
N ARG A 497 -15.45 0.34 6.20
CA ARG A 497 -14.85 -0.95 6.50
C ARG A 497 -13.76 -1.24 5.48
N TYR A 498 -12.52 -1.26 5.94
CA TYR A 498 -11.36 -1.64 5.15
C TYR A 498 -10.88 -3.02 5.57
N GLU A 499 -10.86 -3.94 4.63
CA GLU A 499 -10.40 -5.32 4.82
C GLU A 499 -9.33 -5.64 3.80
N PHE A 500 -8.19 -6.14 4.26
CA PHE A 500 -7.07 -6.45 3.40
C PHE A 500 -7.36 -7.67 2.51
N ASP A 501 -7.04 -7.59 1.22
CA ASP A 501 -7.00 -8.75 0.34
C ASP A 501 -5.66 -9.49 0.52
N GLU A 502 -5.67 -10.64 1.18
CA GLU A 502 -4.46 -11.42 1.50
C GLU A 502 -3.67 -11.86 0.26
N ARG A 503 -4.31 -11.94 -0.92
CA ARG A 503 -3.62 -12.26 -2.17
C ARG A 503 -2.53 -11.21 -2.49
N PHE A 504 -2.71 -9.97 -2.01
CA PHE A 504 -1.75 -8.90 -2.21
C PHE A 504 -0.39 -9.10 -1.53
N GLU A 505 -0.26 -10.07 -0.62
CA GLU A 505 1.05 -10.43 -0.05
C GLU A 505 1.94 -11.18 -1.05
N ARG A 506 1.36 -11.79 -2.09
CA ARG A 506 2.07 -12.63 -3.07
C ARG A 506 2.18 -11.98 -4.45
N VAL A 507 1.16 -11.23 -4.83
CA VAL A 507 1.06 -10.53 -6.12
C VAL A 507 0.57 -9.11 -5.90
N ARG A 508 0.80 -8.21 -6.84
CA ARG A 508 0.15 -6.90 -6.89
C ARG A 508 -0.74 -6.83 -8.13
N PRO A 509 -1.80 -6.00 -8.14
CA PRO A 509 -2.53 -5.74 -9.39
C PRO A 509 -1.57 -5.28 -10.48
N PRO A 510 -1.87 -5.52 -11.76
CA PRO A 510 -0.91 -5.32 -12.86
C PRO A 510 -0.26 -3.95 -12.83
N GLY A 511 1.02 -3.92 -12.49
CA GLY A 511 1.81 -2.71 -12.46
C GLY A 511 1.48 -1.72 -11.31
N PHE A 512 0.67 -2.13 -10.33
CA PHE A 512 0.31 -1.27 -9.21
C PHE A 512 1.55 -0.70 -8.47
N PRO A 513 1.54 0.56 -8.02
CA PRO A 513 2.77 1.21 -7.57
C PRO A 513 3.46 0.51 -6.40
N VAL A 514 4.80 0.62 -6.35
CA VAL A 514 5.64 0.06 -5.29
C VAL A 514 6.21 1.14 -4.37
N THR A 515 6.43 0.79 -3.11
CA THR A 515 6.99 1.70 -2.10
C THR A 515 8.52 1.71 -2.13
N ASN A 516 9.13 2.53 -1.28
CA ASN A 516 10.55 2.47 -0.95
C ASN A 516 10.87 1.53 0.24
N ARG A 517 9.90 0.74 0.72
CA ARG A 517 10.05 -0.13 1.88
C ARG A 517 10.35 -1.57 1.49
N TYR A 518 11.17 -2.19 2.33
CA TYR A 518 11.43 -3.62 2.33
C TYR A 518 10.97 -4.21 3.67
N GLU A 519 10.59 -5.47 3.62
CA GLU A 519 10.30 -6.30 4.79
C GLU A 519 11.04 -7.63 4.65
N VAL A 520 11.42 -8.23 5.78
CA VAL A 520 11.99 -9.59 5.79
C VAL A 520 10.87 -10.57 5.44
N ASP A 521 11.03 -11.30 4.33
CA ASP A 521 10.08 -12.32 3.89
C ASP A 521 10.46 -13.70 4.44
N THR A 522 11.75 -14.03 4.39
CA THR A 522 12.29 -15.28 4.94
C THR A 522 13.69 -15.04 5.46
N TRP A 523 14.05 -15.68 6.57
CA TRP A 523 15.40 -15.67 7.12
C TRP A 523 15.73 -17.07 7.64
N ASP A 524 16.88 -17.61 7.21
CA ASP A 524 17.51 -18.74 7.91
C ASP A 524 17.99 -18.31 9.32
N PRO A 525 17.31 -18.71 10.40
CA PRO A 525 17.60 -18.21 11.75
C PRO A 525 18.90 -18.77 12.32
N GLU A 526 19.66 -19.52 11.53
CA GLU A 526 20.85 -20.21 11.94
C GLU A 526 22.05 -19.84 11.06
N TRP A 527 23.23 -19.86 11.68
CA TRP A 527 24.51 -19.82 11.00
C TRP A 527 24.89 -21.22 10.54
N ARG A 528 25.27 -21.31 9.27
CA ARG A 528 25.90 -22.49 8.68
C ARG A 528 27.40 -22.28 8.58
N GLU A 529 28.17 -23.24 9.07
CA GLU A 529 29.61 -23.25 8.86
C GLU A 529 29.92 -23.63 7.41
N VAL A 530 30.71 -22.80 6.74
CA VAL A 530 31.17 -23.07 5.37
C VAL A 530 32.68 -23.27 5.43
N GLU A 531 33.15 -24.42 4.97
CA GLU A 531 34.58 -24.66 4.76
C GLU A 531 35.07 -23.69 3.67
N ASP A 532 36.15 -22.97 3.96
CA ASP A 532 36.71 -21.97 3.05
C ASP A 532 37.42 -22.70 1.89
N ASP A 533 36.64 -23.10 0.89
CA ASP A 533 37.15 -23.80 -0.30
C ASP A 533 37.72 -22.82 -1.35
N ARG A 534 38.15 -21.64 -0.91
CA ARG A 534 38.83 -20.67 -1.78
C ARG A 534 40.33 -20.98 -1.79
N PRO A 535 40.93 -21.28 -2.96
CA PRO A 535 42.38 -21.29 -3.08
C PRO A 535 42.93 -19.92 -2.67
N ALA A 536 43.94 -19.94 -1.83
CA ALA A 536 44.71 -18.76 -1.46
C ALA A 536 45.47 -18.23 -2.69
N GLU A 537 44.81 -17.40 -3.51
CA GLU A 537 45.49 -16.61 -4.53
C GLU A 537 44.94 -15.18 -4.57
N ALA A 538 45.87 -14.23 -4.72
CA ALA A 538 45.71 -12.77 -4.67
C ALA A 538 45.59 -12.10 -3.29
N ALA A 539 46.46 -12.48 -2.35
CA ALA A 539 47.01 -11.54 -1.37
C ALA A 539 48.26 -10.87 -1.95
N GLU A 540 48.11 -9.99 -2.95
CA GLU A 540 49.09 -8.94 -3.24
C GLU A 540 48.36 -7.60 -3.34
N GLY A 541 48.21 -6.95 -2.18
CA GLY A 541 47.88 -5.55 -2.12
C GLY A 541 49.03 -4.72 -2.68
N VAL A 542 48.80 -4.11 -3.84
CA VAL A 542 49.65 -3.02 -4.35
C VAL A 542 49.53 -1.86 -3.35
N ARG A 543 50.59 -1.65 -2.56
CA ARG A 543 50.81 -0.40 -1.82
C ARG A 543 51.19 0.68 -2.84
N LEU A 544 50.31 1.65 -3.08
CA LEU A 544 50.73 2.93 -3.65
C LEU A 544 50.95 3.95 -2.53
N SER A 545 52.22 4.31 -2.39
CA SER A 545 52.76 5.31 -1.48
C SER A 545 52.28 6.71 -1.86
N SER A 546 52.06 7.52 -0.82
CA SER A 546 51.85 8.96 -0.84
C SER A 546 52.80 9.72 -1.76
N LYS A 547 52.24 10.63 -2.57
CA LYS A 547 52.70 12.00 -2.75
C LYS A 547 51.52 12.91 -3.03
#